data_AF-A0AAZ1XGB7-F1
#
_entry.id   AF-A0AAZ1XGB7-F1
#
_cell.length_a   1.000
_cell.length_b   1.000
_cell.length_c   1.000
_cell.angle_alpha   90.00
_cell.angle_beta   90.00
_cell.angle_gamma   90.00
#
_symmetry.space_group_name_H-M   'P 1'
#
loop_
_entity.id
_entity.type
_entity.pdbx_description
1 polymer ?
#
loop_
_entity_poly.entity_id
_entity_poly.type
_entity_poly.pdbx_seq_one_letter_code
_entity_poly.pdbx_strand_id
1 'polypeptide(L)'
;MEKSSLRMTGGTREAPVNISPAVAANAEGEEIEVLESTEVIPVAPEEYDPENSGFISTERFRDLLATHGSELDPHKLEVLLALADGNADGKICYQDFVNLMSNKRSNSFRRAILQGSRQLKGCSLRDEVGLGLSQRLVRHVAYETLPREVDRKWYFDSYTYCPPPWFILAITIAEVAVFMYYGFQMDRLVLQVSSPSFLKSPLPYHPQLRAQAWRYLSYIFMHTGIEHLSLNMAMQLLVGVPLEMVHGALRIGLVYVCGVLAGSLAVSVTDMTAPVVGSSGGVYALVSAHLANVVMNWSGMKCQFKLFRMAMALVCMSVEFGRAVWLRFYPPAFPPCPNPSFVAHLGGVVVGLTLGVVVLQNYEQRLQEQSLFWIFFCVYTLFVLCAVFWNIFAYSLLDVRLPPPP
;
A
#
# COMPACT_ATOMS: atom_id res chain seq x y z
N MET A 1 -9.26 49.83 40.14
CA MET A 1 -9.89 49.18 38.97
C MET A 1 -8.93 49.31 37.81
N GLU A 2 -8.53 48.33 37.03
CA GLU A 2 -8.39 46.87 37.12
C GLU A 2 -7.63 46.50 35.81
N LYS A 3 -6.55 45.69 35.92
CA LYS A 3 -5.93 44.70 34.99
C LYS A 3 -6.03 44.94 33.44
N SER A 4 -5.09 44.56 32.58
CA SER A 4 -4.28 43.35 32.56
C SER A 4 -3.17 43.44 31.50
N SER A 5 -2.12 42.65 31.68
CA SER A 5 -0.99 42.40 30.80
C SER A 5 -1.39 41.46 29.64
N LEU A 6 -0.90 41.71 28.42
CA LEU A 6 -0.90 40.71 27.35
C LEU A 6 0.44 40.74 26.58
N ARG A 7 1.25 39.70 26.84
CA ARG A 7 2.38 39.28 26.00
C ARG A 7 1.83 38.66 24.71
N MET A 8 2.34 39.10 23.57
CA MET A 8 2.19 38.43 22.28
C MET A 8 3.48 37.69 21.95
N THR A 9 3.45 36.37 22.00
CA THR A 9 4.46 35.49 21.36
C THR A 9 3.73 34.67 20.31
N GLY A 10 3.92 35.03 19.04
CA GLY A 10 3.42 34.27 17.89
C GLY A 10 4.34 33.10 17.59
N GLY A 11 3.88 31.89 17.91
CA GLY A 11 4.43 30.64 17.37
C GLY A 11 3.49 30.11 16.30
N THR A 12 3.96 30.05 15.07
CA THR A 12 3.31 29.38 13.93
C THR A 12 3.14 27.89 14.23
N ARG A 13 1.89 27.43 14.41
CA ARG A 13 1.55 26.01 14.35
C ARG A 13 1.41 25.60 12.88
N GLU A 14 2.32 24.76 12.40
CA GLU A 14 2.17 24.04 11.15
C GLU A 14 0.93 23.13 11.20
N ALA A 15 0.18 23.07 10.09
CA ALA A 15 -1.00 22.22 9.97
C ALA A 15 -0.60 20.73 9.93
N PRO A 16 -1.30 19.82 10.63
CA PRO A 16 -0.98 18.41 10.57
C PRO A 16 -1.34 17.82 9.20
N VAL A 17 -0.40 17.09 8.62
CA VAL A 17 -0.58 16.30 7.40
C VAL A 17 -1.68 15.26 7.65
N ASN A 18 -2.60 15.08 6.69
CA ASN A 18 -3.73 14.15 6.75
C ASN A 18 -3.23 12.70 6.72
N ILE A 19 -3.04 12.07 7.88
CA ILE A 19 -2.64 10.67 8.02
C ILE A 19 -3.86 9.85 8.50
N SER A 20 -4.01 8.62 8.01
CA SER A 20 -5.05 7.67 8.44
C SER A 20 -5.18 7.62 9.98
N PRO A 21 -6.41 7.48 10.55
CA PRO A 21 -6.64 7.40 12.01
C PRO A 21 -5.76 6.38 12.73
N ALA A 22 -5.39 5.30 12.03
CA ALA A 22 -4.48 4.27 12.54
C ALA A 22 -3.05 4.73 12.79
N VAL A 23 -2.62 5.79 12.12
CA VAL A 23 -1.31 6.40 12.33
C VAL A 23 -1.42 7.63 13.23
N ALA A 24 -2.57 8.32 13.22
CA ALA A 24 -2.84 9.43 14.13
C ALA A 24 -2.94 8.96 15.60
N ALA A 25 -3.56 7.80 15.85
CA ALA A 25 -3.61 7.18 17.18
C ALA A 25 -2.22 6.74 17.71
N ASN A 26 -1.22 6.61 16.84
CA ASN A 26 0.18 6.35 17.23
C ASN A 26 0.96 7.62 17.61
N ALA A 27 0.42 8.82 17.34
CA ALA A 27 1.08 10.08 17.70
C ALA A 27 0.80 10.51 19.16
N GLU A 28 -0.25 9.96 19.77
CA GLU A 28 -0.61 10.16 21.18
C GLU A 28 -0.34 8.90 22.02
N GLY A 29 0.65 8.10 21.63
CA GLY A 29 1.18 7.08 22.54
C GLY A 29 1.87 7.79 23.70
N GLU A 30 1.31 7.68 24.91
CA GLU A 30 1.99 8.05 26.15
C GLU A 30 3.47 7.64 26.05
N GLU A 31 4.37 8.60 26.29
CA GLU A 31 5.75 8.29 26.63
C GLU A 31 5.69 7.40 27.87
N ILE A 32 5.71 6.09 27.65
CA ILE A 32 6.00 5.16 28.73
C ILE A 32 7.44 5.48 29.12
N GLU A 33 7.63 6.10 30.28
CA GLU A 33 8.90 6.08 31.02
C GLU A 33 9.25 4.62 31.27
N VAL A 34 9.85 3.96 30.27
CA VAL A 34 10.30 2.58 30.35
C VAL A 34 11.66 2.61 31.02
N LEU A 35 11.64 2.46 32.35
CA LEU A 35 12.72 1.91 33.19
C LEU A 35 14.10 1.92 32.50
N GLU A 36 14.71 3.09 32.40
CA GLU A 36 16.16 3.16 32.28
C GLU A 36 16.72 2.69 33.63
N SER A 37 17.74 1.84 33.57
CA SER A 37 18.44 1.23 34.71
C SER A 37 17.72 0.07 35.42
N THR A 38 17.78 -1.11 34.80
CA THR A 38 18.21 -2.27 35.57
C THR A 38 19.48 -2.78 34.92
N GLU A 39 20.53 -2.85 35.72
CA GLU A 39 21.85 -3.33 35.33
C GLU A 39 21.72 -4.62 34.52
N VAL A 40 22.44 -4.68 33.39
CA VAL A 40 22.51 -5.87 32.55
C VAL A 40 22.91 -7.04 33.45
N ILE A 41 21.97 -7.94 33.73
CA ILE A 41 22.20 -9.13 34.56
C ILE A 41 23.27 -9.97 33.86
N PRO A 42 24.51 -10.05 34.36
CA PRO A 42 25.58 -10.79 33.70
C PRO A 42 25.65 -12.16 34.36
N VAL A 43 24.94 -13.14 33.81
CA VAL A 43 24.83 -14.44 34.48
C VAL A 43 24.89 -15.60 33.49
N ALA A 44 25.58 -16.66 33.90
CA ALA A 44 25.91 -17.84 33.11
C ALA A 44 24.65 -18.63 32.67
N PRO A 45 24.66 -19.26 31.49
CA PRO A 45 23.51 -20.02 30.95
C PRO A 45 22.98 -21.11 31.89
N GLU A 46 23.87 -21.66 32.72
CA GLU A 46 23.65 -22.79 33.62
C GLU A 46 22.69 -22.46 34.79
N GLU A 47 22.53 -21.18 35.16
CA GLU A 47 21.59 -20.79 36.24
C GLU A 47 20.12 -20.74 35.78
N TYR A 48 19.89 -20.57 34.47
CA TYR A 48 18.56 -20.35 33.89
C TYR A 48 17.99 -21.59 33.19
N ASP A 49 18.85 -22.42 32.61
CA ASP A 49 18.48 -23.69 31.97
C ASP A 49 19.45 -24.80 32.43
N PRO A 50 19.32 -25.26 33.69
CA PRO A 50 20.22 -26.27 34.27
C PRO A 50 20.14 -27.63 33.54
N GLU A 51 19.06 -27.87 32.79
CA GLU A 51 18.87 -29.08 31.99
C GLU A 51 19.38 -28.94 30.55
N ASN A 52 19.87 -27.75 30.15
CA ASN A 52 20.29 -27.40 28.79
C ASN A 52 19.25 -27.82 27.72
N SER A 53 17.98 -27.63 28.07
CA SER A 53 16.83 -28.01 27.26
C SER A 53 16.56 -27.02 26.11
N GLY A 54 17.11 -25.81 26.20
CA GLY A 54 16.83 -24.67 25.33
C GLY A 54 15.56 -23.89 25.71
N PHE A 55 14.88 -24.28 26.80
CA PHE A 55 13.60 -23.71 27.24
C PHE A 55 13.60 -23.41 28.74
N ILE A 56 12.85 -22.38 29.13
CA ILE A 56 12.63 -21.95 30.51
C ILE A 56 11.12 -22.01 30.77
N SER A 57 10.67 -22.64 31.86
CA SER A 57 9.23 -22.64 32.18
C SER A 57 8.76 -21.26 32.65
N THR A 58 7.48 -20.94 32.42
CA THR A 58 6.87 -19.68 32.88
C THR A 58 6.93 -19.52 34.41
N GLU A 59 6.79 -20.61 35.16
CA GLU A 59 6.97 -20.65 36.61
C GLU A 59 8.40 -20.26 37.00
N ARG A 60 9.40 -20.86 36.34
CA ARG A 60 10.81 -20.57 36.61
C ARG A 60 11.16 -19.12 36.25
N PHE A 61 10.63 -18.61 35.14
CA PHE A 61 10.82 -17.21 34.76
C PHE A 61 10.21 -16.24 35.79
N ARG A 62 9.05 -16.58 36.36
CA ARG A 62 8.44 -15.82 37.46
C ARG A 62 9.33 -15.80 38.71
N ASP A 63 9.90 -16.94 39.08
CA ASP A 63 10.81 -17.06 40.22
C ASP A 63 12.11 -16.25 40.01
N LEU A 64 12.64 -16.25 38.79
CA LEU A 64 13.84 -15.50 38.43
C LEU A 64 13.63 -13.99 38.52
N LEU A 65 12.47 -13.51 38.07
CA LEU A 65 12.09 -12.10 38.19
C LEU A 65 11.88 -11.69 39.65
N ALA A 66 11.34 -12.58 40.48
CA ALA A 66 11.21 -12.36 41.92
C ALA A 66 12.58 -12.34 42.64
N THR A 67 13.53 -13.16 42.19
CA THR A 67 14.84 -13.32 42.83
C THR A 67 15.80 -12.16 42.51
N HIS A 68 15.76 -11.61 41.29
CA HIS A 68 16.67 -10.54 40.85
C HIS A 68 16.20 -9.10 41.13
N GLY A 69 15.21 -8.92 42.01
CA GLY A 69 15.08 -7.67 42.77
C GLY A 69 14.42 -6.49 42.05
N SER A 70 13.27 -6.70 41.42
CA SER A 70 12.33 -5.59 41.22
C SER A 70 10.93 -6.03 41.66
N GLU A 71 10.29 -5.26 42.54
CA GLU A 71 8.84 -5.34 42.79
C GLU A 71 8.13 -4.94 41.48
N LEU A 72 8.07 -5.87 40.54
CA LEU A 72 7.29 -5.71 39.33
C LEU A 72 5.83 -5.81 39.74
N ASP A 73 5.10 -4.71 39.54
CA ASP A 73 3.65 -4.67 39.67
C ASP A 73 3.01 -5.92 39.00
N PRO A 74 2.03 -6.59 39.64
CA PRO A 74 1.47 -7.83 39.11
C PRO A 74 1.01 -7.75 37.65
N HIS A 75 0.54 -6.57 37.23
CA HIS A 75 0.17 -6.34 35.84
C HIS A 75 1.39 -6.35 34.90
N LYS A 76 2.51 -5.75 35.30
CA LYS A 76 3.76 -5.76 34.51
C LYS A 76 4.36 -7.17 34.40
N LEU A 77 4.24 -7.98 35.45
CA LEU A 77 4.69 -9.37 35.45
C LEU A 77 3.90 -10.22 34.46
N GLU A 78 2.57 -10.08 34.45
CA GLU A 78 1.70 -10.74 33.47
C GLU A 78 2.02 -10.31 32.04
N VAL A 79 2.31 -9.02 31.82
CA VAL A 79 2.74 -8.52 30.51
C VAL A 79 4.08 -9.14 30.08
N LEU A 80 5.07 -9.21 30.96
CA LEU A 80 6.37 -9.84 30.65
C LEU A 80 6.23 -11.34 30.36
N LEU A 81 5.37 -12.05 31.09
CA LEU A 81 5.06 -13.46 30.86
C LEU A 81 4.39 -13.66 29.50
N ALA A 82 3.37 -12.87 29.18
CA ALA A 82 2.68 -12.94 27.89
C ALA A 82 3.59 -12.57 26.69
N LEU A 83 4.62 -11.74 26.93
CA LEU A 83 5.62 -11.39 25.93
C LEU A 83 6.67 -12.47 25.72
N ALA A 84 7.03 -13.19 26.78
CA ALA A 84 8.02 -14.26 26.72
C ALA A 84 7.42 -15.58 26.22
N ASP A 85 6.16 -15.87 26.54
CA ASP A 85 5.40 -17.06 26.13
C ASP A 85 4.34 -16.70 25.06
N GLY A 86 4.83 -16.32 23.87
CA GLY A 86 3.97 -15.81 22.79
C GLY A 86 3.03 -16.85 22.16
N ASN A 87 3.25 -18.14 22.39
CA ASN A 87 2.42 -19.25 21.93
C ASN A 87 1.57 -19.88 23.05
N ALA A 88 1.67 -19.38 24.28
CA ALA A 88 0.94 -19.85 25.46
C ALA A 88 1.12 -21.35 25.73
N ASP A 89 2.33 -21.88 25.46
CA ASP A 89 2.66 -23.29 25.68
C ASP A 89 3.31 -23.56 27.04
N GLY A 90 3.49 -22.50 27.85
CA GLY A 90 4.11 -22.57 29.17
C GLY A 90 5.64 -22.64 29.13
N LYS A 91 6.27 -22.50 27.94
CA LYS A 91 7.70 -22.61 27.73
C LYS A 91 8.24 -21.39 26.96
N ILE A 92 9.25 -20.77 27.53
CA ILE A 92 9.94 -19.62 26.96
C ILE A 92 11.24 -20.12 26.34
N CYS A 93 11.50 -19.81 25.07
CA CYS A 93 12.79 -20.15 24.47
C CYS A 93 13.92 -19.34 25.13
N TYR A 94 15.05 -19.97 25.45
CA TYR A 94 16.20 -19.30 26.05
C TYR A 94 16.65 -18.08 25.22
N GLN A 95 16.58 -18.19 23.89
CA GLN A 95 16.92 -17.09 23.00
C GLN A 95 15.96 -15.90 23.14
N ASP A 96 14.67 -16.15 23.37
CA ASP A 96 13.66 -15.11 23.59
C ASP A 96 13.84 -14.44 24.96
N PHE A 97 14.19 -15.22 25.99
CA PHE A 97 14.59 -14.71 27.30
C PHE A 97 15.81 -13.77 27.20
N VAL A 98 16.88 -14.20 26.51
CA VAL A 98 18.09 -13.36 26.31
C VAL A 98 17.78 -12.11 25.49
N ASN A 99 16.89 -12.20 24.50
CA ASN A 99 16.46 -11.04 23.71
C ASN A 99 15.61 -10.05 24.54
N LEU A 100 14.83 -10.56 25.49
CA LEU A 100 14.02 -9.77 26.40
C LEU A 100 14.87 -9.08 27.49
N MET A 101 15.92 -9.74 27.97
CA MET A 101 16.80 -9.26 29.04
C MET A 101 18.02 -8.45 28.55
N SER A 102 18.56 -8.77 27.37
CA SER A 102 19.64 -7.96 26.80
C SER A 102 19.03 -6.73 26.13
N ASN A 103 19.50 -5.54 26.49
CA ASN A 103 19.03 -4.25 25.95
C ASN A 103 19.27 -4.07 24.43
N LYS A 104 19.64 -5.13 23.70
CA LYS A 104 19.66 -5.22 22.23
C LYS A 104 18.24 -5.36 21.71
N ARG A 105 17.40 -4.33 21.92
CA ARG A 105 16.02 -4.34 21.46
C ARG A 105 15.99 -4.29 19.93
N SER A 106 15.77 -5.44 19.31
CA SER A 106 15.36 -5.53 17.91
C SER A 106 14.02 -4.81 17.72
N ASN A 107 13.82 -4.16 16.57
CA ASN A 107 12.51 -3.61 16.16
C ASN A 107 11.37 -4.65 16.28
N SER A 108 11.66 -5.95 16.22
CA SER A 108 10.69 -7.02 16.46
C SER A 108 10.18 -7.09 17.91
N PHE A 109 11.02 -6.78 18.89
CA PHE A 109 10.66 -6.81 20.32
C PHE A 109 9.76 -5.63 20.72
N ARG A 110 10.09 -4.42 20.24
CA ARG A 110 9.23 -3.23 20.39
C ARG A 110 7.85 -3.44 19.75
N ARG A 111 7.79 -4.21 18.65
CA ARG A 111 6.55 -4.62 17.98
C ARG A 111 5.72 -5.60 18.80
N ALA A 112 6.35 -6.53 19.52
CA ALA A 112 5.63 -7.45 20.42
C ALA A 112 5.00 -6.69 21.60
N ILE A 113 5.70 -5.71 22.18
CA ILE A 113 5.18 -4.87 23.28
C ILE A 113 4.00 -4.00 22.84
N LEU A 114 4.09 -3.32 21.68
CA LEU A 114 2.97 -2.54 21.11
C LEU A 114 1.78 -3.42 20.68
N GLN A 115 2.02 -4.71 20.44
CA GLN A 115 0.95 -5.68 20.16
C GLN A 115 0.35 -6.24 21.45
N GLY A 116 1.14 -6.42 22.51
CA GLY A 116 0.69 -6.86 23.83
C GLY A 116 -0.17 -5.82 24.56
N SER A 117 0.03 -4.52 24.31
CA SER A 117 -0.83 -3.45 24.82
C SER A 117 -2.21 -3.37 24.14
N ARG A 118 -2.43 -4.12 23.04
CA ARG A 118 -3.75 -4.29 22.42
C ARG A 118 -4.54 -5.36 23.16
N GLN A 119 -4.94 -5.06 24.39
CA GLN A 119 -6.01 -5.81 25.03
C GLN A 119 -7.32 -5.58 24.26
N LEU A 120 -7.58 -6.41 23.26
CA LEU A 120 -8.87 -6.47 22.59
C LEU A 120 -9.89 -7.08 23.57
N LYS A 121 -11.07 -6.46 23.68
CA LYS A 121 -12.24 -7.11 24.30
C LYS A 121 -12.41 -8.50 23.68
N GLY A 122 -12.46 -9.55 24.49
CA GLY A 122 -12.27 -10.96 24.09
C GLY A 122 -13.26 -11.59 23.09
N CYS A 123 -14.07 -10.82 22.36
CA CYS A 123 -14.98 -11.34 21.33
C CYS A 123 -14.40 -11.17 19.93
N SER A 124 -14.45 -12.25 19.13
CA SER A 124 -14.11 -12.20 17.70
C SER A 124 -15.02 -11.22 16.96
N LEU A 125 -14.48 -10.51 15.96
CA LEU A 125 -15.27 -9.62 15.09
C LEU A 125 -16.41 -10.37 14.36
N ARG A 126 -16.32 -11.71 14.24
CA ARG A 126 -17.41 -12.52 13.66
C ARG A 126 -18.65 -12.59 14.54
N ASP A 127 -18.46 -12.48 15.85
CA ASP A 127 -19.51 -12.71 16.86
C ASP A 127 -20.31 -11.43 17.16
N GLU A 128 -19.94 -10.29 16.56
CA GLU A 128 -20.68 -9.03 16.67
C GLU A 128 -22.05 -9.14 15.96
N VAL A 129 -23.13 -9.09 16.76
CA VAL A 129 -24.54 -9.18 16.33
C VAL A 129 -25.18 -7.79 16.36
N GLY A 130 -26.19 -7.54 15.50
CA GLY A 130 -26.95 -6.28 15.53
C GLY A 130 -26.33 -5.12 14.73
N LEU A 131 -25.34 -5.40 13.89
CA LEU A 131 -24.62 -4.39 13.10
C LEU A 131 -25.51 -3.70 12.05
N GLY A 132 -25.40 -2.37 11.96
CA GLY A 132 -25.98 -1.57 10.88
C GLY A 132 -25.30 -1.79 9.53
N LEU A 133 -25.86 -1.23 8.44
CA LEU A 133 -25.34 -1.42 7.08
C LEU A 133 -23.90 -0.94 6.90
N SER A 134 -23.58 0.26 7.42
CA SER A 134 -22.25 0.86 7.33
C SER A 134 -21.20 0.04 8.09
N GLN A 135 -21.54 -0.46 9.28
CA GLN A 135 -20.66 -1.33 10.07
C GLN A 135 -20.47 -2.68 9.39
N ARG A 136 -21.50 -3.26 8.76
CA ARG A 136 -21.35 -4.49 7.96
C ARG A 136 -20.37 -4.31 6.81
N LEU A 137 -20.38 -3.15 6.15
CA LEU A 137 -19.42 -2.80 5.09
C LEU A 137 -17.99 -2.69 5.66
N VAL A 138 -17.79 -1.96 6.75
CA VAL A 138 -16.47 -1.82 7.39
C VAL A 138 -15.93 -3.18 7.81
N ARG A 139 -16.77 -4.03 8.41
CA ARG A 139 -16.43 -5.41 8.74
C ARG A 139 -16.03 -6.19 7.49
N HIS A 140 -16.81 -6.11 6.42
CA HIS A 140 -16.50 -6.79 5.17
C HIS A 140 -15.13 -6.37 4.61
N VAL A 141 -14.88 -5.06 4.53
CA VAL A 141 -13.59 -4.50 4.08
C VAL A 141 -12.45 -5.00 4.95
N ALA A 142 -12.61 -5.01 6.28
CA ALA A 142 -11.57 -5.52 7.19
C ALA A 142 -11.20 -6.98 6.89
N TYR A 143 -12.20 -7.86 6.72
CA TYR A 143 -11.98 -9.26 6.35
C TYR A 143 -11.33 -9.46 4.99
N GLU A 144 -11.50 -8.49 4.10
CA GLU A 144 -11.04 -8.55 2.73
C GLU A 144 -9.58 -8.09 2.58
N THR A 145 -9.18 -7.05 3.29
CA THR A 145 -7.88 -6.40 3.13
C THR A 145 -6.87 -6.81 4.20
N LEU A 146 -7.31 -7.03 5.44
CA LEU A 146 -6.43 -7.25 6.58
C LEU A 146 -6.26 -8.75 6.87
N PRO A 147 -5.00 -9.24 7.01
CA PRO A 147 -4.75 -10.65 7.20
C PRO A 147 -5.04 -11.14 8.62
N ARG A 148 -4.66 -10.37 9.65
CA ARG A 148 -4.73 -10.80 11.05
C ARG A 148 -6.07 -10.43 11.69
N GLU A 149 -6.55 -11.27 12.60
CA GLU A 149 -7.83 -11.05 13.28
C GLU A 149 -7.79 -9.87 14.26
N VAL A 150 -6.64 -9.67 14.92
CA VAL A 150 -6.37 -8.53 15.79
C VAL A 150 -6.50 -7.21 15.01
N ASP A 151 -5.83 -7.12 13.87
CA ASP A 151 -5.84 -5.93 12.99
C ASP A 151 -7.26 -5.64 12.48
N ARG A 152 -8.02 -6.70 12.13
CA ARG A 152 -9.41 -6.59 11.67
C ARG A 152 -10.32 -5.97 12.74
N LYS A 153 -10.23 -6.46 13.97
CA LYS A 153 -11.03 -5.97 15.09
C LYS A 153 -10.63 -4.54 15.45
N TRP A 154 -9.33 -4.29 15.57
CA TRP A 154 -8.80 -2.96 15.87
C TRP A 154 -9.22 -1.92 14.82
N TYR A 155 -9.13 -2.27 13.52
CA TYR A 155 -9.61 -1.43 12.43
C TYR A 155 -11.12 -1.17 12.53
N PHE A 156 -11.91 -2.21 12.79
CA PHE A 156 -13.37 -2.07 12.92
C PHE A 156 -13.77 -1.15 14.08
N ASP A 157 -13.12 -1.30 15.24
CA ASP A 157 -13.41 -0.51 16.44
C ASP A 157 -12.92 0.95 16.31
N SER A 158 -11.83 1.18 15.57
CA SER A 158 -11.21 2.49 15.40
C SER A 158 -11.62 3.22 14.11
N TYR A 159 -12.48 2.62 13.27
CA TYR A 159 -12.81 3.15 11.96
C TYR A 159 -13.63 4.44 12.09
N THR A 160 -13.05 5.55 11.62
CA THR A 160 -13.78 6.80 11.40
C THR A 160 -14.22 6.90 9.95
N TYR A 161 -15.47 7.29 9.72
CA TYR A 161 -16.00 7.54 8.36
C TYR A 161 -15.37 8.76 7.66
N CYS A 162 -14.41 9.41 8.32
CA CYS A 162 -13.73 10.60 7.86
C CYS A 162 -12.20 10.37 7.90
N PRO A 163 -11.47 10.66 6.81
CA PRO A 163 -12.00 10.96 5.47
C PRO A 163 -12.59 9.70 4.80
N PRO A 164 -13.66 9.82 4.00
CA PRO A 164 -14.10 8.73 3.13
C PRO A 164 -13.03 8.42 2.07
N PRO A 165 -13.11 7.28 1.35
CA PRO A 165 -12.19 6.94 0.26
C PRO A 165 -12.37 7.86 -0.94
N TRP A 166 -11.86 9.09 -0.83
CA TRP A 166 -12.12 10.18 -1.76
C TRP A 166 -11.19 10.13 -2.97
N PHE A 167 -9.98 9.58 -2.86
CA PHE A 167 -8.99 9.61 -3.96
C PHE A 167 -9.44 8.72 -5.12
N ILE A 168 -9.74 7.45 -4.85
CA ILE A 168 -10.20 6.49 -5.87
C ILE A 168 -11.53 6.94 -6.48
N LEU A 169 -12.44 7.51 -5.67
CA LEU A 169 -13.69 8.06 -6.19
C LEU A 169 -13.44 9.28 -7.08
N ALA A 170 -12.61 10.23 -6.64
CA ALA A 170 -12.31 11.44 -7.38
C ALA A 170 -11.63 11.15 -8.72
N ILE A 171 -10.66 10.25 -8.74
CA ILE A 171 -9.94 9.90 -9.98
C ILE A 171 -10.84 9.16 -10.96
N THR A 172 -11.70 8.25 -10.47
CA THR A 172 -12.72 7.58 -11.27
C THR A 172 -13.70 8.58 -11.88
N ILE A 173 -14.20 9.55 -11.11
CA ILE A 173 -15.10 10.60 -11.61
C ILE A 173 -14.41 11.46 -12.67
N ALA A 174 -13.14 11.82 -12.46
CA ALA A 174 -12.36 12.60 -13.42
C ALA A 174 -12.16 11.84 -14.74
N GLU A 175 -11.83 10.54 -14.69
CA GLU A 175 -11.71 9.68 -15.87
C GLU A 175 -13.02 9.63 -16.67
N VAL A 176 -14.15 9.44 -16.00
CA VAL A 176 -15.48 9.44 -16.64
C VAL A 176 -15.78 10.81 -17.26
N ALA A 177 -15.54 11.90 -16.53
CA ALA A 177 -15.82 13.24 -17.01
C ALA A 177 -15.01 13.59 -18.27
N VAL A 178 -13.71 13.26 -18.28
CA VAL A 178 -12.84 13.47 -19.43
C VAL A 178 -13.26 12.58 -20.60
N PHE A 179 -13.60 11.32 -20.35
CA PHE A 179 -14.09 10.41 -21.39
C PHE A 179 -15.40 10.92 -22.04
N MET A 180 -16.36 11.36 -21.22
CA MET A 180 -17.62 11.92 -21.74
C MET A 180 -17.38 13.22 -22.52
N TYR A 181 -16.50 14.10 -22.03
CA TYR A 181 -16.15 15.34 -22.74
C TYR A 181 -15.62 15.06 -24.16
N TYR A 182 -14.62 14.19 -24.29
CA TYR A 182 -14.08 13.83 -25.60
C TYR A 182 -15.06 13.01 -26.45
N GLY A 183 -15.87 12.15 -25.82
CA GLY A 183 -16.92 11.39 -26.47
C GLY A 183 -17.96 12.29 -27.15
N PHE A 184 -18.42 13.33 -26.45
CA PHE A 184 -19.33 14.34 -27.01
C PHE A 184 -18.65 15.22 -28.06
N GLN A 185 -17.41 15.64 -27.83
CA GLN A 185 -16.67 16.47 -28.79
C GLN A 185 -16.45 15.77 -30.14
N MET A 186 -16.24 14.45 -30.13
CA MET A 186 -15.98 13.66 -31.33
C MET A 186 -17.23 12.95 -31.89
N ASP A 187 -18.39 13.13 -31.25
CA ASP A 187 -19.66 12.45 -31.56
C ASP A 187 -19.53 10.92 -31.63
N ARG A 188 -18.65 10.34 -30.81
CA ARG A 188 -18.32 8.90 -30.78
C ARG A 188 -17.91 8.46 -29.38
N LEU A 189 -18.51 7.37 -28.89
CA LEU A 189 -18.16 6.77 -27.59
C LEU A 189 -17.07 5.69 -27.68
N VAL A 190 -16.72 5.24 -28.89
CA VAL A 190 -15.53 4.41 -29.11
C VAL A 190 -14.43 5.32 -29.65
N LEU A 191 -13.60 5.80 -28.74
CA LEU A 191 -12.49 6.71 -29.02
C LEU A 191 -11.29 5.89 -29.51
N GLN A 192 -11.34 5.42 -30.75
CA GLN A 192 -10.20 4.71 -31.34
C GLN A 192 -8.96 5.60 -31.28
N VAL A 193 -7.88 5.12 -30.65
CA VAL A 193 -6.62 5.85 -30.49
C VAL A 193 -5.94 6.15 -31.82
N SER A 194 -6.35 5.45 -32.88
CA SER A 194 -5.95 5.73 -34.26
C SER A 194 -6.49 7.04 -34.81
N SER A 195 -7.46 7.69 -34.14
CA SER A 195 -7.96 9.00 -34.55
C SER A 195 -6.89 10.08 -34.31
N PRO A 196 -6.41 10.79 -35.34
CA PRO A 196 -5.45 11.88 -35.16
C PRO A 196 -5.94 12.95 -34.19
N SER A 197 -7.25 13.22 -34.15
CA SER A 197 -7.87 14.18 -33.22
C SER A 197 -7.74 13.76 -31.75
N PHE A 198 -7.68 12.46 -31.48
CA PHE A 198 -7.50 11.91 -30.13
C PHE A 198 -6.05 12.06 -29.67
N LEU A 199 -5.08 11.78 -30.53
CA LEU A 199 -3.65 11.93 -30.23
C LEU A 199 -3.19 13.40 -30.16
N LYS A 200 -3.88 14.31 -30.86
CA LYS A 200 -3.65 15.77 -30.77
C LYS A 200 -3.96 16.37 -29.40
N SER A 201 -4.79 15.71 -28.60
CA SER A 201 -5.20 16.22 -27.30
C SER A 201 -4.00 16.37 -26.34
N PRO A 202 -4.09 17.23 -25.30
CA PRO A 202 -2.97 17.51 -24.41
C PRO A 202 -2.63 16.39 -23.41
N LEU A 203 -3.52 15.41 -23.24
CA LEU A 203 -3.49 14.41 -22.17
C LEU A 203 -2.73 13.10 -22.49
N PRO A 204 -2.90 12.45 -23.66
CA PRO A 204 -2.28 11.16 -23.93
C PRO A 204 -0.75 11.29 -23.99
N TYR A 205 -0.06 10.23 -23.57
CA TYR A 205 1.37 10.13 -23.82
C TYR A 205 1.62 9.84 -25.30
N HIS A 206 2.52 10.62 -25.90
CA HIS A 206 2.90 10.47 -27.30
C HIS A 206 4.42 10.65 -27.44
N PRO A 207 5.14 9.70 -28.06
CA PRO A 207 6.62 9.75 -28.18
C PRO A 207 7.20 11.04 -28.78
N GLN A 208 6.48 11.63 -29.74
CA GLN A 208 6.86 12.89 -30.39
C GLN A 208 6.74 14.09 -29.45
N LEU A 209 5.91 13.99 -28.42
CA LEU A 209 5.67 15.04 -27.43
C LEU A 209 6.26 14.69 -26.06
N ARG A 210 7.22 13.76 -26.00
CA ARG A 210 7.85 13.27 -24.77
C ARG A 210 8.55 14.34 -23.92
N ALA A 211 8.90 15.49 -24.49
CA ALA A 211 9.41 16.63 -23.71
C ALA A 211 8.36 17.24 -22.77
N GLN A 212 7.06 16.99 -23.04
CA GLN A 212 5.94 17.45 -22.23
C GLN A 212 5.72 16.49 -21.05
N ALA A 213 6.50 16.69 -19.97
CA ALA A 213 6.58 15.75 -18.84
C ALA A 213 5.23 15.37 -18.20
N TRP A 214 4.24 16.26 -18.21
CA TRP A 214 2.91 15.96 -17.67
C TRP A 214 2.23 14.78 -18.37
N ARG A 215 2.55 14.53 -19.65
CA ARG A 215 1.97 13.44 -20.45
C ARG A 215 2.30 12.05 -19.93
N TYR A 216 3.37 11.90 -19.16
CA TYR A 216 3.69 10.65 -18.48
C TYR A 216 2.72 10.33 -17.32
N LEU A 217 1.88 11.29 -16.91
CA LEU A 217 0.84 11.12 -15.89
C LEU A 217 -0.56 11.34 -16.46
N SER A 218 -0.78 12.39 -17.24
CA SER A 218 -2.11 12.82 -17.70
C SER A 218 -2.82 11.82 -18.61
N TYR A 219 -2.08 10.85 -19.15
CA TYR A 219 -2.64 9.80 -20.01
C TYR A 219 -3.68 8.92 -19.29
N ILE A 220 -3.64 8.89 -17.96
CA ILE A 220 -4.60 8.23 -17.07
C ILE A 220 -6.06 8.56 -17.41
N PHE A 221 -6.34 9.80 -17.79
CA PHE A 221 -7.72 10.27 -18.03
C PHE A 221 -8.26 9.88 -19.41
N MET A 222 -7.39 9.41 -20.31
CA MET A 222 -7.76 9.10 -21.68
C MET A 222 -8.10 7.62 -21.80
N HIS A 223 -9.24 7.28 -22.39
CA HIS A 223 -9.65 5.90 -22.61
C HIS A 223 -10.12 5.68 -24.05
N THR A 224 -9.94 4.46 -24.54
CA THR A 224 -10.12 4.12 -25.97
C THR A 224 -11.55 3.73 -26.33
N GLY A 225 -12.40 3.52 -25.33
CA GLY A 225 -13.74 3.00 -25.50
C GLY A 225 -14.41 2.71 -24.16
N ILE A 226 -15.72 2.49 -24.20
CA ILE A 226 -16.55 2.21 -23.03
C ILE A 226 -16.06 0.94 -22.34
N GLU A 227 -15.67 -0.08 -23.10
CA GLU A 227 -15.19 -1.35 -22.57
C GLU A 227 -13.89 -1.17 -21.78
N HIS A 228 -12.95 -0.37 -22.31
CA HIS A 228 -11.69 -0.09 -21.66
C HIS A 228 -11.89 0.75 -20.38
N LEU A 229 -12.73 1.79 -20.45
CA LEU A 229 -13.04 2.60 -19.28
C LEU A 229 -13.79 1.79 -18.21
N SER A 230 -14.85 1.07 -18.59
CA SER A 230 -15.68 0.33 -17.63
C SER A 230 -14.91 -0.77 -16.90
N LEU A 231 -14.01 -1.49 -17.58
CA LEU A 231 -13.15 -2.48 -16.92
C LEU A 231 -12.15 -1.84 -15.96
N ASN A 232 -11.51 -0.72 -16.34
CA ASN A 232 -10.62 0.01 -15.43
C ASN A 232 -11.38 0.53 -14.22
N MET A 233 -12.53 1.18 -14.41
CA MET A 233 -13.37 1.68 -13.32
C MET A 233 -13.84 0.55 -12.40
N ALA A 234 -14.30 -0.58 -12.97
CA ALA A 234 -14.76 -1.71 -12.19
C ALA A 234 -13.64 -2.25 -11.29
N MET A 235 -12.44 -2.44 -11.83
CA MET A 235 -11.28 -2.91 -11.08
C MET A 235 -10.76 -1.89 -10.06
N GLN A 236 -10.72 -0.61 -10.46
CA GLN A 236 -10.31 0.52 -9.63
C GLN A 236 -11.25 0.72 -8.43
N LEU A 237 -12.56 0.63 -8.63
CA LEU A 237 -13.53 0.73 -7.55
C LEU A 237 -13.56 -0.54 -6.69
N LEU A 238 -13.55 -1.72 -7.32
CA LEU A 238 -13.56 -2.99 -6.63
C LEU A 238 -12.36 -3.08 -5.69
N VAL A 239 -11.14 -2.90 -6.20
CA VAL A 239 -9.89 -3.10 -5.44
C VAL A 239 -9.43 -1.82 -4.73
N GLY A 240 -9.49 -0.68 -5.38
CA GLY A 240 -8.96 0.57 -4.85
C GLY A 240 -9.73 1.09 -3.64
N VAL A 241 -11.08 1.03 -3.62
CA VAL A 241 -11.86 1.57 -2.50
C VAL A 241 -11.57 0.85 -1.18
N PRO A 242 -11.62 -0.50 -1.09
CA PRO A 242 -11.26 -1.21 0.14
C PRO A 242 -9.82 -0.94 0.58
N LEU A 243 -8.89 -0.88 -0.38
CA LEU A 243 -7.49 -0.55 -0.08
C LEU A 243 -7.35 0.89 0.47
N GLU A 244 -8.07 1.86 -0.09
CA GLU A 244 -8.05 3.24 0.39
C GLU A 244 -8.66 3.38 1.79
N MET A 245 -9.77 2.68 2.05
CA MET A 245 -10.39 2.68 3.38
C MET A 245 -9.44 2.17 4.47
N VAL A 246 -8.58 1.20 4.15
CA VAL A 246 -7.68 0.57 5.12
C VAL A 246 -6.32 1.28 5.20
N HIS A 247 -5.73 1.62 4.07
CA HIS A 247 -4.37 2.18 4.01
C HIS A 247 -4.34 3.71 3.86
N GLY A 248 -5.48 4.34 3.58
CA GLY A 248 -5.61 5.78 3.40
C GLY A 248 -5.26 6.27 1.99
N ALA A 249 -5.83 7.42 1.63
CA ALA A 249 -5.71 8.06 0.32
C ALA A 249 -4.26 8.30 -0.13
N LEU A 250 -3.38 8.76 0.77
CA LEU A 250 -2.00 9.08 0.42
C LEU A 250 -1.22 7.84 -0.02
N ARG A 251 -1.31 6.73 0.73
CA ARG A 251 -0.57 5.50 0.44
C ARG A 251 -1.04 4.87 -0.87
N ILE A 252 -2.36 4.79 -1.04
CA ILE A 252 -2.96 4.24 -2.26
C ILE A 252 -2.68 5.15 -3.45
N GLY A 253 -2.78 6.47 -3.28
CA GLY A 253 -2.44 7.45 -4.30
C GLY A 253 -0.99 7.35 -4.76
N LEU A 254 -0.04 7.16 -3.83
CA LEU A 254 1.37 6.95 -4.18
C LEU A 254 1.58 5.70 -5.02
N VAL A 255 1.07 4.53 -4.59
CA VAL A 255 1.21 3.28 -5.37
C VAL A 255 0.59 3.43 -6.75
N TYR A 256 -0.58 4.05 -6.82
CA TYR A 256 -1.32 4.26 -8.05
C TYR A 256 -0.55 5.17 -9.02
N VAL A 257 -0.11 6.36 -8.57
CA VAL A 257 0.64 7.32 -9.38
C VAL A 257 1.99 6.76 -9.80
N CYS A 258 2.69 6.05 -8.90
CA CYS A 258 3.94 5.37 -9.25
C CYS A 258 3.73 4.30 -10.32
N GLY A 259 2.62 3.55 -10.27
CA GLY A 259 2.24 2.58 -11.30
C GLY A 259 1.95 3.22 -12.65
N VAL A 260 1.23 4.34 -12.67
CA VAL A 260 0.98 5.14 -13.88
C VAL A 260 2.30 5.65 -14.47
N LEU A 261 3.14 6.29 -13.66
CA LEU A 261 4.43 6.82 -14.13
C LEU A 261 5.35 5.69 -14.63
N ALA A 262 5.41 4.56 -13.93
CA ALA A 262 6.20 3.42 -14.36
C ALA A 262 5.67 2.80 -15.66
N GLY A 263 4.34 2.77 -15.84
CA GLY A 263 3.72 2.28 -17.06
C GLY A 263 4.14 3.09 -18.29
N SER A 264 4.00 4.43 -18.24
CA SER A 264 4.39 5.29 -19.36
C SER A 264 5.91 5.29 -19.59
N LEU A 265 6.73 5.29 -18.53
CA LEU A 265 8.18 5.20 -18.67
C LEU A 265 8.64 3.86 -19.24
N ALA A 266 8.05 2.74 -18.82
CA ALA A 266 8.38 1.42 -19.37
C ALA A 266 8.10 1.38 -20.88
N VAL A 267 6.92 1.87 -21.31
CA VAL A 267 6.60 1.99 -22.74
C VAL A 267 7.60 2.89 -23.46
N SER A 268 7.94 4.05 -22.89
CA SER A 268 8.87 4.99 -23.52
C SER A 268 10.28 4.42 -23.75
N VAL A 269 10.67 3.41 -22.97
CA VAL A 269 11.96 2.72 -23.12
C VAL A 269 11.86 1.54 -24.07
N THR A 270 10.82 0.71 -23.96
CA THR A 270 10.73 -0.57 -24.69
C THR A 270 9.98 -0.49 -26.02
N ASP A 271 9.03 0.44 -26.14
CA ASP A 271 8.18 0.63 -27.32
C ASP A 271 8.12 2.13 -27.66
N MET A 272 9.26 2.63 -28.12
CA MET A 272 9.54 4.06 -28.41
C MET A 272 8.63 4.70 -29.47
N THR A 273 7.72 3.93 -30.08
CA THR A 273 6.81 4.39 -31.13
C THR A 273 5.36 4.46 -30.69
N ALA A 274 4.99 3.81 -29.58
CA ALA A 274 3.61 3.67 -29.19
C ALA A 274 3.14 4.80 -28.25
N PRO A 275 1.91 5.30 -28.44
CA PRO A 275 1.27 6.16 -27.45
C PRO A 275 0.84 5.34 -26.22
N VAL A 276 0.49 6.03 -25.14
CA VAL A 276 -0.11 5.41 -23.95
C VAL A 276 -1.34 6.21 -23.54
N VAL A 277 -2.40 5.47 -23.19
CA VAL A 277 -3.66 5.96 -22.64
C VAL A 277 -4.22 4.93 -21.66
N GLY A 278 -5.04 5.39 -20.72
CA GLY A 278 -5.78 4.58 -19.77
C GLY A 278 -5.17 4.61 -18.38
N SER A 279 -6.00 4.42 -17.37
CA SER A 279 -5.57 4.36 -15.98
C SER A 279 -4.92 3.02 -15.57
N SER A 280 -4.81 2.08 -16.51
CA SER A 280 -4.49 0.69 -16.25
C SER A 280 -3.12 0.47 -15.60
N GLY A 281 -2.13 1.35 -15.81
CA GLY A 281 -0.86 1.29 -15.07
C GLY A 281 -1.04 1.40 -13.55
N GLY A 282 -1.92 2.30 -13.09
CA GLY A 282 -2.28 2.44 -11.68
C GLY A 282 -3.16 1.30 -11.17
N VAL A 283 -4.17 0.90 -11.97
CA VAL A 283 -5.04 -0.23 -11.64
C VAL A 283 -4.25 -1.53 -11.47
N TYR A 284 -3.32 -1.82 -12.38
CA TYR A 284 -2.50 -3.02 -12.31
C TYR A 284 -1.55 -2.99 -11.10
N ALA A 285 -1.06 -1.81 -10.71
CA ALA A 285 -0.29 -1.65 -9.48
C ALA A 285 -1.12 -1.98 -8.23
N LEU A 286 -2.35 -1.49 -8.11
CA LEU A 286 -3.22 -1.79 -6.97
C LEU A 286 -3.61 -3.27 -6.91
N VAL A 287 -4.00 -3.85 -8.04
CA VAL A 287 -4.44 -5.25 -8.12
C VAL A 287 -3.28 -6.21 -7.81
N SER A 288 -2.10 -5.97 -8.36
CA SER A 288 -0.92 -6.81 -8.09
C SER A 288 -0.40 -6.66 -6.66
N ALA A 289 -0.44 -5.45 -6.09
CA ALA A 289 -0.12 -5.22 -4.68
C ALA A 289 -1.09 -5.98 -3.76
N HIS A 290 -2.40 -5.92 -4.04
CA HIS A 290 -3.40 -6.66 -3.29
C HIS A 290 -3.20 -8.17 -3.44
N LEU A 291 -2.96 -8.67 -4.65
CA LEU A 291 -2.69 -10.09 -4.92
C LEU A 291 -1.47 -10.59 -4.13
N ALA A 292 -0.37 -9.85 -4.15
CA ALA A 292 0.82 -10.24 -3.42
C ALA A 292 0.57 -10.24 -1.90
N ASN A 293 -0.14 -9.24 -1.36
CA ASN A 293 -0.55 -9.24 0.05
C ASN A 293 -1.40 -10.47 0.41
N VAL A 294 -2.31 -10.85 -0.49
CA VAL A 294 -3.17 -12.03 -0.34
C VAL A 294 -2.39 -13.34 -0.36
N VAL A 295 -1.42 -13.48 -1.27
CA VAL A 295 -0.60 -14.69 -1.44
C VAL A 295 0.33 -14.87 -0.25
N MET A 296 1.01 -13.82 0.19
CA MET A 296 1.93 -13.90 1.34
C MET A 296 1.20 -14.20 2.65
N ASN A 297 -0.05 -13.77 2.79
CA ASN A 297 -0.87 -13.97 3.99
C ASN A 297 -1.98 -15.02 3.81
N TRP A 298 -1.77 -16.00 2.92
CA TRP A 298 -2.79 -16.98 2.55
C TRP A 298 -3.39 -17.72 3.75
N SER A 299 -2.56 -18.13 4.72
CA SER A 299 -2.98 -18.87 5.93
C SER A 299 -3.85 -18.06 6.90
N GLY A 300 -3.72 -16.74 6.94
CA GLY A 300 -4.46 -15.87 7.86
C GLY A 300 -5.84 -15.43 7.37
N MET A 301 -6.09 -15.53 6.05
CA MET A 301 -7.27 -14.94 5.41
C MET A 301 -8.38 -15.98 5.17
N LYS A 302 -9.10 -16.34 6.24
CA LYS A 302 -10.25 -17.27 6.18
C LYS A 302 -11.52 -16.57 5.67
N CYS A 303 -11.73 -16.48 4.35
CA CYS A 303 -13.00 -16.00 3.79
C CYS A 303 -13.35 -16.64 2.43
N GLN A 304 -14.56 -17.22 2.32
CA GLN A 304 -15.02 -18.03 1.17
C GLN A 304 -15.12 -17.24 -0.16
N PHE A 305 -15.38 -15.93 -0.11
CA PHE A 305 -15.58 -15.09 -1.31
C PHE A 305 -14.31 -14.39 -1.81
N LYS A 306 -13.20 -14.47 -1.06
CA LYS A 306 -11.92 -13.83 -1.41
C LYS A 306 -11.34 -14.41 -2.70
N LEU A 307 -11.36 -15.74 -2.85
CA LEU A 307 -10.85 -16.41 -4.04
C LEU A 307 -11.65 -16.01 -5.29
N PHE A 308 -12.97 -15.90 -5.17
CA PHE A 308 -13.83 -15.49 -6.28
C PHE A 308 -13.50 -14.08 -6.76
N ARG A 309 -13.35 -13.12 -5.85
CA ARG A 309 -12.97 -11.76 -6.21
C ARG A 309 -11.57 -11.67 -6.81
N MET A 310 -10.60 -12.39 -6.25
CA MET A 310 -9.24 -12.45 -6.82
C MET A 310 -9.23 -13.09 -8.21
N ALA A 311 -10.00 -14.16 -8.39
CA ALA A 311 -10.18 -14.81 -9.69
C ALA A 311 -10.87 -13.86 -10.68
N MET A 312 -11.93 -13.17 -10.29
CA MET A 312 -12.61 -12.18 -11.11
C MET A 312 -11.65 -11.04 -11.51
N ALA A 313 -10.88 -10.51 -10.55
CA ALA A 313 -9.87 -9.50 -10.80
C ALA A 313 -8.81 -9.99 -11.80
N LEU A 314 -8.30 -11.21 -11.64
CA LEU A 314 -7.35 -11.82 -12.57
C LEU A 314 -7.94 -12.04 -13.95
N VAL A 315 -9.20 -12.47 -14.05
CA VAL A 315 -9.91 -12.65 -15.32
C VAL A 315 -10.09 -11.31 -16.03
N CYS A 316 -10.62 -10.29 -15.35
CA CYS A 316 -10.80 -8.94 -15.91
C CYS A 316 -9.46 -8.36 -16.41
N MET A 317 -8.40 -8.51 -15.61
CA MET A 317 -7.05 -8.06 -15.99
C MET A 317 -6.53 -8.84 -17.19
N SER A 318 -6.68 -10.16 -17.21
CA SER A 318 -6.21 -10.99 -18.33
C SER A 318 -6.95 -10.68 -19.63
N VAL A 319 -8.26 -10.41 -19.56
CA VAL A 319 -9.08 -9.97 -20.70
C VAL A 319 -8.58 -8.63 -21.22
N GLU A 320 -8.36 -7.65 -20.34
CA GLU A 320 -7.89 -6.32 -20.74
C GLU A 320 -6.48 -6.37 -21.33
N PHE A 321 -5.57 -7.12 -20.71
CA PHE A 321 -4.22 -7.34 -21.23
C PHE A 321 -4.24 -8.03 -22.59
N GLY A 322 -5.04 -9.11 -22.72
CA GLY A 322 -5.21 -9.84 -23.97
C GLY A 322 -5.77 -8.96 -25.08
N ARG A 323 -6.73 -8.09 -24.76
CA ARG A 323 -7.27 -7.09 -25.69
C ARG A 323 -6.20 -6.05 -26.08
N ALA A 324 -5.39 -5.55 -25.15
CA ALA A 324 -4.30 -4.63 -25.47
C ALA A 324 -3.25 -5.26 -26.39
N VAL A 325 -2.87 -6.51 -26.14
CA VAL A 325 -1.98 -7.29 -27.02
C VAL A 325 -2.62 -7.48 -28.39
N TRP A 326 -3.89 -7.90 -28.44
CA TRP A 326 -4.62 -8.09 -29.71
C TRP A 326 -4.69 -6.79 -30.52
N LEU A 327 -5.05 -5.67 -29.90
CA LEU A 327 -5.10 -4.36 -30.55
C LEU A 327 -3.72 -3.91 -31.05
N ARG A 328 -2.64 -4.25 -30.34
CA ARG A 328 -1.28 -3.91 -30.79
C ARG A 328 -0.91 -4.58 -32.12
N PHE A 329 -1.43 -5.78 -32.39
CA PHE A 329 -1.01 -6.60 -33.54
C PHE A 329 -2.06 -6.82 -34.64
N TYR A 330 -3.37 -6.73 -34.34
CA TYR A 330 -4.41 -7.34 -35.19
C TYR A 330 -5.70 -6.51 -35.38
N PRO A 331 -5.57 -5.19 -35.52
CA PRO A 331 -6.11 -4.58 -36.75
C PRO A 331 -5.15 -3.53 -37.34
N PRO A 332 -4.98 -3.48 -38.68
CA PRO A 332 -4.27 -2.37 -39.30
C PRO A 332 -5.04 -1.07 -39.01
N ALA A 333 -4.46 -0.22 -38.17
CA ALA A 333 -4.98 1.10 -37.92
C ALA A 333 -4.89 1.92 -39.22
N PHE A 334 -6.00 2.51 -39.65
CA PHE A 334 -6.03 3.45 -40.76
C PHE A 334 -6.55 4.80 -40.27
N PRO A 335 -5.77 5.90 -40.36
CA PRO A 335 -4.37 5.99 -40.82
C PRO A 335 -3.39 5.18 -39.94
N PRO A 336 -2.16 4.88 -40.43
CA PRO A 336 -1.17 4.04 -39.73
C PRO A 336 -0.62 4.72 -38.48
N CYS A 337 -1.41 4.71 -37.41
CA CYS A 337 -0.99 5.12 -36.08
C CYS A 337 -0.78 3.87 -35.21
N PRO A 338 0.34 3.74 -34.50
CA PRO A 338 0.55 2.61 -33.60
C PRO A 338 -0.49 2.63 -32.48
N ASN A 339 -1.15 1.50 -32.26
CA ASN A 339 -2.04 1.31 -31.12
C ASN A 339 -1.26 1.38 -29.80
N PRO A 340 -1.93 1.71 -28.68
CA PRO A 340 -1.29 1.77 -27.37
C PRO A 340 -0.53 0.50 -27.01
N SER A 341 0.62 0.68 -26.34
CA SER A 341 1.44 -0.46 -25.92
C SER A 341 0.85 -1.16 -24.70
N PHE A 342 0.85 -2.49 -24.71
CA PHE A 342 0.47 -3.29 -23.55
C PHE A 342 1.50 -3.24 -22.41
N VAL A 343 2.72 -2.75 -22.66
CA VAL A 343 3.82 -2.72 -21.67
C VAL A 343 3.51 -1.81 -20.48
N ALA A 344 2.64 -0.81 -20.64
CA ALA A 344 2.22 0.05 -19.53
C ALA A 344 1.61 -0.76 -18.37
N HIS A 345 0.87 -1.83 -18.69
CA HIS A 345 0.31 -2.76 -17.71
C HIS A 345 1.41 -3.47 -16.91
N LEU A 346 2.48 -3.91 -17.58
CA LEU A 346 3.60 -4.61 -16.95
C LEU A 346 4.36 -3.69 -15.98
N GLY A 347 4.55 -2.42 -16.36
CA GLY A 347 5.12 -1.40 -15.47
C GLY A 347 4.31 -1.26 -14.17
N GLY A 348 2.98 -1.24 -14.29
CA GLY A 348 2.07 -1.26 -13.14
C GLY A 348 2.24 -2.49 -12.25
N VAL A 349 2.29 -3.69 -12.84
CA VAL A 349 2.51 -4.96 -12.10
C VAL A 349 3.80 -4.92 -11.30
N VAL A 350 4.91 -4.48 -11.92
CA VAL A 350 6.21 -4.40 -11.25
C VAL A 350 6.15 -3.47 -10.04
N VAL A 351 5.51 -2.30 -10.17
CA VAL A 351 5.33 -1.37 -9.04
C VAL A 351 4.49 -1.98 -7.93
N GLY A 352 3.38 -2.64 -8.27
CA GLY A 352 2.52 -3.25 -7.27
C GLY A 352 3.19 -4.39 -6.51
N LEU A 353 3.94 -5.25 -7.20
CA LEU A 353 4.68 -6.35 -6.58
C LEU A 353 5.90 -5.90 -5.75
N THR A 354 6.41 -4.69 -5.96
CA THR A 354 7.56 -4.14 -5.25
C THR A 354 7.15 -3.11 -4.21
N LEU A 355 6.97 -1.85 -4.63
CA LEU A 355 6.58 -0.73 -3.78
C LEU A 355 5.19 -0.94 -3.17
N GLY A 356 4.23 -1.44 -3.97
CA GLY A 356 2.86 -1.67 -3.52
C GLY A 356 2.78 -2.64 -2.35
N VAL A 357 3.44 -3.78 -2.43
CA VAL A 357 3.52 -4.78 -1.35
C VAL A 357 4.05 -4.16 -0.06
N VAL A 358 5.16 -3.43 -0.11
CA VAL A 358 5.74 -2.83 1.10
C VAL A 358 4.82 -1.79 1.70
N VAL A 359 4.14 -1.01 0.86
CA VAL A 359 3.17 0.00 1.32
C VAL A 359 1.94 -0.63 1.97
N LEU A 360 1.44 -1.75 1.43
CA LEU A 360 0.24 -2.42 1.92
C LEU A 360 0.49 -3.30 3.15
N GLN A 361 1.63 -3.99 3.24
CA GLN A 361 1.90 -4.87 4.38
C GLN A 361 2.06 -4.14 5.71
N ASN A 362 2.44 -2.87 5.66
CA ASN A 362 2.91 -2.14 6.83
C ASN A 362 1.98 -0.97 7.15
N TYR A 363 0.72 -1.33 7.43
CA TYR A 363 -0.38 -0.39 7.58
C TYR A 363 -0.21 0.59 8.76
N GLU A 364 0.50 0.19 9.82
CA GLU A 364 0.71 1.03 11.01
C GLU A 364 2.08 1.69 11.10
N GLN A 365 3.06 1.16 10.37
CA GLN A 365 4.44 1.63 10.47
C GLN A 365 4.67 2.79 9.52
N ARG A 366 5.55 3.72 9.93
CA ARG A 366 6.07 4.72 9.01
C ARG A 366 6.89 3.97 7.96
N LEU A 367 6.55 4.15 6.69
CA LEU A 367 7.23 3.47 5.57
C LEU A 367 8.76 3.66 5.61
N GLN A 368 9.20 4.82 6.08
CA GLN A 368 10.60 5.21 6.22
C GLN A 368 11.40 4.35 7.22
N GLU A 369 10.74 3.66 8.14
CA GLU A 369 11.41 2.81 9.14
C GLU A 369 11.79 1.45 8.56
N GLN A 370 11.41 1.17 7.31
CA GLN A 370 11.59 -0.12 6.68
C GLN A 370 12.73 -0.10 5.68
N SER A 371 13.70 -1.00 5.84
CA SER A 371 14.82 -1.13 4.90
C SER A 371 14.35 -1.50 3.48
N LEU A 372 13.36 -2.39 3.37
CA LEU A 372 12.78 -2.77 2.08
C LEU A 372 12.11 -1.60 1.34
N PHE A 373 11.52 -0.65 2.06
CA PHE A 373 10.96 0.56 1.46
C PHE A 373 12.06 1.36 0.75
N TRP A 374 13.18 1.62 1.42
CA TRP A 374 14.30 2.36 0.84
C TRP A 374 14.94 1.62 -0.34
N ILE A 375 15.06 0.29 -0.27
CA ILE A 375 15.58 -0.51 -1.39
C ILE A 375 14.69 -0.33 -2.62
N PHE A 376 13.38 -0.54 -2.50
CA PHE A 376 12.48 -0.38 -3.65
C PHE A 376 12.35 1.07 -4.11
N PHE A 377 12.40 2.03 -3.19
CA PHE A 377 12.42 3.45 -3.54
C PHE A 377 13.66 3.84 -4.36
N CYS A 378 14.85 3.37 -3.95
CA CYS A 378 16.09 3.57 -4.70
C CYS A 378 16.05 2.92 -6.08
N VAL A 379 15.57 1.67 -6.17
CA VAL A 379 15.41 0.96 -7.45
C VAL A 379 14.44 1.70 -8.36
N TYR A 380 13.30 2.16 -7.82
CA TYR A 380 12.31 2.93 -8.57
C TYR A 380 12.89 4.27 -9.07
N THR A 381 13.61 4.98 -8.22
CA THR A 381 14.26 6.25 -8.58
C THR A 381 15.32 6.05 -9.65
N LEU A 382 16.15 5.01 -9.54
CA LEU A 382 17.12 4.65 -10.57
C LEU A 382 16.43 4.33 -11.91
N PHE A 383 15.34 3.55 -11.87
CA PHE A 383 14.54 3.27 -13.06
C PHE A 383 14.02 4.55 -13.73
N VAL A 384 13.45 5.49 -12.94
CA VAL A 384 12.99 6.79 -13.46
C VAL A 384 14.13 7.58 -14.08
N LEU A 385 15.27 7.70 -13.41
CA LEU A 385 16.44 8.42 -13.93
C LEU A 385 16.97 7.81 -15.23
N CYS A 386 17.08 6.48 -15.30
CA CYS A 386 17.48 5.77 -16.51
C CYS A 386 16.48 5.98 -17.65
N ALA A 387 15.17 5.95 -17.37
CA ALA A 387 14.14 6.18 -18.38
C ALA A 387 14.16 7.64 -18.88
N VAL A 388 14.39 8.63 -18.00
CA VAL A 388 14.56 10.03 -18.40
C VAL A 388 15.78 10.18 -19.30
N PHE A 389 16.92 9.62 -18.90
CA PHE A 389 18.13 9.60 -19.73
C PHE A 389 17.85 8.97 -21.10
N TRP A 390 17.19 7.82 -21.13
CA TRP A 390 16.82 7.14 -22.37
C TRP A 390 15.95 8.02 -23.29
N ASN A 391 14.93 8.68 -22.75
CA ASN A 391 14.04 9.54 -23.53
C ASN A 391 14.74 10.78 -24.12
N ILE A 392 15.80 11.26 -23.47
CA ILE A 392 16.62 12.38 -23.95
C ILE A 392 17.53 11.92 -25.09
N PHE A 393 18.26 10.81 -24.91
CA PHE A 393 19.37 10.47 -25.80
C PHE A 393 19.06 9.37 -26.83
N ALA A 394 18.22 8.39 -26.49
CA ALA A 394 18.08 7.17 -27.30
C ALA A 394 17.52 7.44 -28.70
N TYR A 395 16.57 8.39 -28.85
CA TYR A 395 16.01 8.73 -30.16
C TYR A 395 17.06 9.22 -31.14
N SER A 396 18.01 10.03 -30.67
CA SER A 396 19.11 10.55 -31.49
C SER A 396 20.19 9.48 -31.71
N LEU A 397 20.55 8.73 -30.67
CA LEU A 397 21.57 7.69 -30.74
C LEU A 397 21.20 6.52 -31.66
N LEU A 398 19.91 6.17 -31.71
CA LEU A 398 19.39 5.04 -32.48
C LEU A 398 18.77 5.46 -33.84
N ASP A 399 18.90 6.73 -34.24
CA ASP A 399 18.24 7.34 -35.42
C ASP A 399 16.76 6.96 -35.55
N VAL A 400 16.02 7.00 -34.42
CA VAL A 400 14.60 6.62 -34.40
C VAL A 400 13.78 7.72 -35.07
N ARG A 401 13.30 7.44 -36.29
CA ARG A 401 12.45 8.36 -37.06
C ARG A 401 10.98 8.15 -36.72
N LEU A 402 10.44 9.10 -35.98
CA LEU A 402 9.00 9.17 -35.72
C LEU A 402 8.31 10.00 -36.81
N PRO A 403 7.07 9.64 -37.22
CA PRO A 403 6.27 10.52 -38.07
C PRO A 403 6.02 11.87 -37.38
N PRO A 404 5.72 12.95 -38.13
CA PRO A 404 5.44 14.26 -37.54
C PRO A 404 4.38 14.16 -36.44
N PRO A 405 4.45 15.02 -35.41
CA PRO A 405 3.47 15.03 -34.33
C PRO A 405 2.06 15.21 -34.93
N PRO A 406 1.05 14.53 -34.35
CA PRO A 406 -0.29 14.44 -34.91
C PRO A 406 -0.93 15.79 -35.16
#